data_AF-A0A0P9RNE0-F1
#
_entry.id   AF-A0A0P9RNE0-F1
#
_cell.length_a   1.000
_cell.length_b   1.000
_cell.length_c   1.000
_cell.angle_alpha   90.00
_cell.angle_beta   90.00
_cell.angle_gamma   90.00
#
_symmetry.space_group_name_H-M   'P 1'
#
loop_
_entity.id
_entity.type
_entity.pdbx_description
1 polymer ?
#
loop_
_entity_poly.entity_id
_entity_poly.type
_entity_poly.pdbx_seq_one_letter_code
_entity_poly.pdbx_strand_id
1 'polypeptide(L)'
;MNKRKMIGAHSALALLALAVSQVHAADPTVQQGREDRAEKAAQKTLAKMTMEEKLAYIGGTGGWDVKPLTNYGVPQIHGADGGVGVR
;
A
#
# COMPACT_ATOMS: atom_id res chain seq x y z
N MET A 1 15.14 -26.97 -41.84
CA MET A 1 14.32 -25.76 -42.07
C MET A 1 13.47 -25.36 -40.83
N ASN A 2 14.05 -25.30 -39.62
CA ASN A 2 13.28 -25.09 -38.36
C ASN A 2 13.68 -23.87 -37.50
N LYS A 3 14.82 -23.22 -37.75
CA LYS A 3 15.31 -22.15 -36.86
C LYS A 3 14.51 -20.83 -36.97
N ARG A 4 13.92 -20.54 -38.14
CA ARG A 4 13.13 -19.30 -38.36
C ARG A 4 11.77 -19.31 -37.65
N LYS A 5 11.12 -20.49 -37.51
CA LYS A 5 9.84 -20.62 -36.78
C LYS A 5 10.03 -20.51 -35.26
N MET A 6 11.16 -20.99 -34.73
CA MET A 6 11.45 -20.91 -33.30
C MET A 6 11.63 -19.47 -32.81
N ILE A 7 12.32 -18.61 -33.57
CA ILE A 7 12.55 -17.22 -33.16
C ILE A 7 11.23 -16.44 -33.05
N GLY A 8 10.30 -16.62 -34.01
CA GLY A 8 9.00 -15.94 -33.97
C GLY A 8 8.12 -16.33 -32.78
N ALA A 9 8.12 -17.60 -32.37
CA ALA A 9 7.32 -18.06 -31.22
C ALA A 9 7.84 -17.54 -29.87
N HIS A 10 9.17 -17.45 -29.70
CA HIS A 10 9.76 -16.90 -28.47
C HIS A 10 9.58 -15.38 -28.37
N SER A 11 9.69 -14.67 -29.51
CA SER A 11 9.39 -13.23 -29.55
C SER A 11 7.93 -12.91 -29.24
N ALA A 12 6.98 -13.73 -29.72
CA ALA A 12 5.56 -13.54 -29.40
C ALA A 12 5.26 -13.77 -27.92
N LEU A 13 5.85 -14.79 -27.30
CA LEU A 13 5.68 -15.06 -25.87
C LEU A 13 6.30 -13.96 -25.00
N ALA A 14 7.47 -13.45 -25.39
CA ALA A 14 8.11 -12.34 -24.69
C ALA A 14 7.29 -11.04 -24.77
N LEU A 15 6.73 -10.73 -25.94
CA LEU A 15 5.84 -9.58 -26.11
C LEU A 15 4.53 -9.74 -25.32
N LEU A 16 3.97 -10.94 -25.27
CA LEU A 16 2.80 -11.24 -24.45
C LEU A 16 3.11 -11.10 -22.95
N ALA A 17 4.24 -11.63 -22.48
CA ALA A 17 4.68 -11.50 -21.10
C ALA A 17 4.92 -10.03 -20.71
N LEU A 18 5.51 -9.24 -21.61
CA LEU A 18 5.70 -7.80 -21.40
C LEU A 18 4.36 -7.06 -21.34
N ALA A 19 3.43 -7.35 -22.25
CA ALA A 19 2.10 -6.75 -22.25
C ALA A 19 1.31 -7.08 -20.96
N VAL A 20 1.34 -8.34 -20.52
CA VAL A 20 0.70 -8.76 -19.26
C VAL A 20 1.33 -8.06 -18.05
N SER A 21 2.65 -7.85 -18.06
CA SER A 21 3.36 -7.12 -16.99
C SER A 21 2.94 -5.65 -16.91
N GLN A 22 2.70 -4.99 -18.04
CA GLN A 22 2.24 -3.59 -18.06
C GLN A 22 0.80 -3.45 -17.54
N VAL A 23 -0.06 -4.45 -17.73
CA VAL A 23 -1.45 -4.44 -17.22
C VAL A 23 -1.51 -4.59 -15.69
N HIS A 24 -0.55 -5.29 -15.09
CA HIS A 24 -0.50 -5.52 -13.63
C HIS A 24 0.46 -4.57 -12.90
N ALA A 25 1.21 -3.75 -13.65
CA ALA A 25 1.99 -2.68 -13.05
C ALA A 25 1.03 -1.70 -12.36
N ALA A 26 1.27 -1.43 -11.09
CA ALA A 26 0.51 -0.41 -10.37
C ALA A 26 0.71 0.93 -11.09
N ASP A 27 -0.38 1.57 -11.49
CA ASP A 27 -0.31 2.90 -12.09
C ASP A 27 0.23 3.88 -11.03
N PRO A 28 1.42 4.47 -11.24
CA PRO A 28 2.03 5.37 -10.26
C PRO A 28 1.16 6.60 -9.99
N THR A 29 0.34 7.04 -10.95
CA THR A 29 -0.57 8.17 -10.77
C THR A 29 -1.73 7.83 -9.85
N VAL A 30 -2.24 6.60 -9.93
CA VAL A 30 -3.29 6.09 -9.03
C VAL A 30 -2.74 5.93 -7.61
N GLN A 31 -1.51 5.40 -7.49
CA GLN A 31 -0.85 5.27 -6.19
C GLN A 31 -0.62 6.63 -5.54
N GLN A 32 -0.07 7.60 -6.29
CA GLN A 32 0.12 8.97 -5.80
C GLN A 32 -1.21 9.60 -5.37
N GLY A 33 -2.27 9.46 -6.17
CA GLY A 33 -3.59 10.02 -5.83
C GLY A 33 -4.20 9.40 -4.55
N ARG A 34 -3.86 8.16 -4.21
CA ARG A 34 -4.27 7.52 -2.94
C ARG A 34 -3.47 8.09 -1.77
N GLU A 35 -2.16 8.25 -1.94
CA GLU A 35 -1.27 8.83 -0.92
C GLU A 35 -1.65 10.27 -0.61
N ASP A 36 -1.89 11.11 -1.63
CA ASP A 36 -2.32 12.50 -1.47
C ASP A 36 -3.65 12.61 -0.71
N ARG A 37 -4.59 11.69 -0.99
CA ARG A 37 -5.88 11.64 -0.29
C ARG A 37 -5.71 11.22 1.17
N ALA A 38 -4.84 10.25 1.44
CA ALA A 38 -4.52 9.80 2.79
C ALA A 38 -3.85 10.93 3.59
N GLU A 39 -2.87 11.61 3.01
CA GLU A 39 -2.17 12.74 3.63
C GLU A 39 -3.15 13.87 3.97
N LYS A 40 -4.02 14.25 3.02
CA LYS A 40 -5.04 15.27 3.26
C LYS A 40 -6.03 14.88 4.37
N ALA A 41 -6.36 13.60 4.50
CA ALA A 41 -7.21 13.10 5.59
C ALA A 41 -6.49 13.12 6.94
N ALA A 42 -5.21 12.73 6.98
CA ALA A 42 -4.37 12.80 8.16
C ALA A 42 -4.22 14.24 8.67
N GLN A 43 -3.88 15.19 7.78
CA GLN A 43 -3.77 16.61 8.13
C GLN A 43 -5.08 17.18 8.69
N LYS A 44 -6.23 16.86 8.08
CA LYS A 44 -7.54 17.28 8.58
C LYS A 44 -7.85 16.74 9.98
N THR A 45 -7.36 15.54 10.29
CA THR A 45 -7.53 14.92 11.61
C THR A 45 -6.62 15.60 12.63
N LEU A 46 -5.34 15.75 12.30
CA LEU A 46 -4.34 16.42 13.15
C LEU A 46 -4.70 17.88 13.46
N ALA A 47 -5.36 18.57 12.53
CA ALA A 47 -5.84 19.95 12.74
C ALA A 47 -6.95 20.05 13.80
N LYS A 48 -7.68 18.97 14.07
CA LYS A 48 -8.75 18.91 15.08
C LYS A 48 -8.28 18.38 16.43
N MET A 49 -7.05 17.87 16.50
CA MET A 49 -6.46 17.30 17.70
C MET A 49 -5.76 18.36 18.53
N THR A 50 -5.98 18.27 19.84
CA THR A 50 -5.17 18.95 20.86
C THR A 50 -3.73 18.42 20.87
N MET A 51 -2.82 19.11 21.54
CA MET A 51 -1.44 18.64 21.68
C MET A 51 -1.39 17.36 22.52
N GLU A 52 -2.22 17.28 23.56
CA GLU A 52 -2.34 16.15 24.47
C GLU A 52 -2.82 14.90 23.72
N GLU A 53 -3.82 15.03 22.85
CA GLU A 53 -4.28 13.91 22.00
C GLU A 53 -3.20 13.43 21.04
N LYS A 54 -2.41 14.35 20.45
CA LYS A 54 -1.28 13.99 19.57
C LYS A 54 -0.22 13.22 20.33
N LEU A 55 0.18 13.73 21.51
CA LEU A 55 1.17 13.07 22.35
C LEU A 55 0.69 11.70 22.83
N ALA A 56 -0.58 11.59 23.22
CA ALA A 56 -1.18 10.33 23.64
C ALA A 56 -1.29 9.29 22.50
N TYR A 57 -1.28 9.72 21.24
CA TYR A 57 -1.39 8.85 20.07
C TYR A 57 -0.06 8.30 19.55
N ILE A 58 1.07 8.92 19.90
CA ILE A 58 2.40 8.41 19.53
C ILE A 58 2.66 7.03 20.17
N GLY A 59 2.04 6.77 21.32
CA GLY A 59 2.02 5.46 21.95
C GLY A 59 1.04 4.50 21.28
N GLY A 60 1.44 3.24 21.17
CA GLY A 60 0.58 2.16 20.73
C GLY A 60 -0.34 1.60 21.83
N THR A 61 -1.16 0.63 21.44
CA THR A 61 -1.86 -0.26 22.36
C THR A 61 -1.20 -1.65 22.30
N GLY A 62 -0.90 -2.28 23.43
CA GLY A 62 -0.20 -3.57 23.42
C GLY A 62 1.25 -3.50 22.90
N GLY A 63 1.74 -4.58 22.29
CA GLY A 63 3.14 -4.67 21.86
C GLY A 63 3.44 -3.98 20.52
N TRP A 64 2.49 -4.01 19.57
CA TRP A 64 2.70 -3.60 18.18
C TRP A 64 1.53 -2.79 17.58
N ASP A 65 0.42 -2.62 18.30
CA ASP A 65 -0.77 -1.98 17.72
C ASP A 65 -0.71 -0.46 17.85
N VAL A 66 -1.37 0.24 16.93
CA VAL A 66 -1.61 1.68 17.02
C VAL A 66 -2.97 1.91 17.66
N LYS A 67 -3.00 2.77 18.69
CA LYS A 67 -4.21 3.14 19.42
C LYS A 67 -5.30 3.65 18.47
N PRO A 68 -6.60 3.43 18.73
CA PRO A 68 -7.65 4.07 17.93
C PRO A 68 -7.75 5.58 18.19
N LEU A 69 -8.22 6.33 17.18
CA LEU A 69 -8.74 7.69 17.36
C LEU A 69 -10.25 7.70 17.11
N THR A 70 -11.01 7.16 18.07
CA THR A 70 -12.46 6.96 17.97
C THR A 70 -13.22 8.25 17.67
N ASN A 71 -12.81 9.37 18.28
CA ASN A 71 -13.43 10.69 18.07
C ASN A 71 -13.28 11.21 16.63
N TYR A 72 -12.33 10.66 15.87
CA TYR A 72 -12.08 11.03 14.47
C TYR A 72 -12.40 9.89 13.49
N GLY A 73 -13.00 8.79 13.97
CA GLY A 73 -13.37 7.65 13.13
C GLY A 73 -12.18 6.82 12.63
N VAL A 74 -11.01 6.90 13.28
CA VAL A 74 -9.85 6.06 12.94
C VAL A 74 -9.87 4.82 13.84
N PRO A 75 -9.97 3.61 13.27
CA PRO A 75 -9.97 2.37 14.04
C PRO A 75 -8.58 2.07 14.60
N GLN A 76 -8.51 1.08 15.50
CA GLN A 76 -7.25 0.51 15.95
C GLN A 76 -6.56 -0.19 14.78
N ILE A 77 -5.23 -0.06 14.69
CA ILE A 77 -4.41 -0.77 13.70
C ILE A 77 -3.66 -1.87 14.43
N HIS A 78 -3.89 -3.13 14.06
CA HIS A 78 -3.22 -4.28 14.67
C HIS A 78 -1.91 -4.59 13.94
N GLY A 79 -0.83 -4.71 14.70
CA GLY A 79 0.49 -5.10 14.20
C GLY A 79 0.72 -6.59 14.37
N ALA A 80 1.16 -7.28 13.31
CA ALA A 80 1.53 -8.69 13.36
C ALA A 80 2.80 -8.95 12.56
N ASP A 81 3.65 -9.86 13.05
CA ASP A 81 4.81 -10.36 12.31
C ASP A 81 4.34 -11.11 11.05
N GLY A 82 5.00 -10.86 9.91
CA GLY A 82 4.58 -11.41 8.61
C GLY A 82 5.63 -12.22 7.84
N GLY A 83 6.85 -12.38 8.36
CA GLY A 83 8.00 -12.86 7.58
C GLY A 83 7.83 -14.23 6.91
N VAL A 84 7.03 -15.14 7.50
CA VAL A 84 6.70 -16.47 6.95
C VAL A 84 5.20 -16.80 7.08
N GLY A 85 4.37 -15.78 7.23
CA GLY A 85 2.96 -15.90 7.60
C GLY A 85 2.60 -14.94 8.72
N VAL A 86 1.30 -14.65 8.84
CA VAL A 86 0.76 -13.82 9.94
C VAL A 86 0.71 -14.68 11.19
N ARG A 87 1.39 -14.22 12.25
CA ARG A 87 1.38 -14.88 13.56
C ARG A 87 0.14 -14.54 14.37
#